data_AF-A0A4P8PTR8-F1
#
_entry.id   AF-A0A4P8PTR8-F1
#
_cell.length_a   1.000
_cell.length_b   1.000
_cell.length_c   1.000
_cell.angle_alpha   90.00
_cell.angle_beta   90.00
_cell.angle_gamma   90.00
#
_symmetry.space_group_name_H-M   'P 1'
#
loop_
_entity.id
_entity.type
_entity.pdbx_description
1 polymer ?
#
loop_
_entity_poly.entity_id
_entity_poly.type
_entity_poly.pdbx_seq_one_letter_code
_entity_poly.pdbx_strand_id
1 'polypeptide(L)'
;MTDRQLLSDVTAKIDAMIGRRTNGLQDEVPPGASAQDESRDGEHGQLGHDFRLATKYLTALDIGQPGLIDRDEFDRLIRDYQ
;
A
#
# COMPACT_ATOMS: atom_id res chain seq x y z
N MET A 1 3.71 -3.77 20.59
CA MET A 1 3.98 -3.11 19.30
C MET A 1 3.25 -1.78 19.28
N THR A 2 3.79 -0.76 18.62
CA THR A 2 3.12 0.53 18.43
C THR A 2 2.32 0.51 17.13
N ASP A 3 1.27 1.33 17.01
CA ASP A 3 0.50 1.49 15.78
C ASP A 3 1.39 1.82 14.57
N ARG A 4 2.45 2.61 14.82
CA ARG A 4 3.47 2.95 13.83
C ARG A 4 4.25 1.71 13.36
N GLN A 5 4.66 0.84 14.30
CA GLN A 5 5.37 -0.39 13.97
C GLN A 5 4.47 -1.33 13.14
N LEU A 6 3.20 -1.48 13.57
CA LEU A 6 2.23 -2.32 12.87
C LEU A 6 1.99 -1.85 11.43
N LEU A 7 1.76 -0.54 11.23
CA LEU A 7 1.58 0.00 9.89
C LEU A 7 2.85 -0.08 9.03
N SER A 8 4.03 0.06 9.62
CA SER A 8 5.30 -0.11 8.91
C SER A 8 5.43 -1.53 8.37
N ASP A 9 5.12 -2.53 9.19
CA ASP A 9 5.17 -3.94 8.81
C ASP A 9 4.12 -4.25 7.72
N VAL A 10 2.89 -3.73 7.86
CA VAL A 10 1.84 -3.86 6.83
C VAL A 10 2.27 -3.23 5.51
N THR A 11 2.82 -2.02 5.55
CA THR A 11 3.27 -1.29 4.34
C THR A 11 4.34 -2.08 3.61
N ALA A 12 5.32 -2.63 4.34
CA ALA A 12 6.38 -3.45 3.76
C ALA A 12 5.84 -4.75 3.13
N LYS A 13 4.83 -5.38 3.75
CA LYS A 13 4.21 -6.59 3.19
C LYS A 13 3.43 -6.28 1.90
N ILE A 14 2.68 -5.18 1.88
CA ILE A 14 1.94 -4.74 0.69
C ILE A 14 2.90 -4.39 -0.45
N ASP A 15 3.98 -3.65 -0.15
CA ASP A 15 5.03 -3.32 -1.14
C ASP A 15 5.65 -4.60 -1.74
N ALA A 16 5.99 -5.58 -0.91
CA ALA A 16 6.51 -6.86 -1.37
C ALA A 16 5.51 -7.63 -2.27
N MET A 17 4.20 -7.56 -1.99
CA MET A 17 3.18 -8.18 -2.83
C MET A 17 3.00 -7.46 -4.16
N ILE A 18 3.03 -6.12 -4.15
CA ILE A 18 3.04 -5.31 -5.37
C ILE A 18 4.26 -5.67 -6.22
N GLY A 19 5.46 -5.70 -5.62
CA GLY A 19 6.71 -6.08 -6.27
C GLY A 19 6.70 -7.49 -6.86
N ARG A 20 6.06 -8.47 -6.19
CA ARG A 20 5.89 -9.82 -6.75
C ARG A 20 4.94 -9.84 -7.96
N ARG A 21 3.89 -9.02 -7.94
CA ARG A 21 2.93 -8.91 -9.05
C ARG A 21 3.56 -8.22 -10.26
N THR A 22 4.43 -7.23 -10.05
CA THR A 22 5.11 -6.50 -11.12
C THR A 22 6.38 -7.19 -11.64
N ASN A 23 7.12 -7.93 -10.80
CA ASN A 23 8.26 -8.75 -11.23
C ASN A 23 7.84 -9.95 -12.09
N GLY A 24 6.61 -10.47 -11.93
CA GLY A 24 6.05 -11.48 -12.84
C GLY A 24 5.63 -10.97 -14.22
N LEU A 25 5.66 -9.64 -14.43
CA LEU A 25 5.29 -8.97 -15.68
C LEU A 25 6.50 -8.37 -16.42
N GLN A 26 7.72 -8.56 -15.91
CA GLN A 26 8.94 -7.88 -16.37
C GLN A 26 9.66 -8.55 -17.55
N ASP A 27 9.10 -9.57 -18.20
CA ASP A 27 9.77 -10.17 -19.35
C ASP A 27 9.75 -9.26 -20.60
N GLU A 28 8.85 -8.27 -20.75
CA GLU A 28 8.81 -7.46 -21.98
C GLU A 28 8.26 -6.02 -21.82
N VAL A 29 8.94 -5.11 -21.10
CA VAL A 29 8.61 -3.67 -21.27
C VAL A 29 9.84 -2.75 -21.28
N PRO A 30 10.10 -1.97 -22.35
CA PRO A 30 11.21 -1.04 -22.44
C PRO A 30 11.03 0.20 -21.52
N PRO A 31 12.14 0.86 -21.14
CA PRO A 31 12.12 2.01 -20.23
C PRO A 31 11.49 3.22 -20.94
N GLY A 32 10.26 3.55 -20.57
CA GLY A 32 9.52 4.69 -21.14
C GLY A 32 8.01 4.52 -21.19
N ALA A 33 7.50 3.29 -21.03
CA ALA A 33 6.07 3.06 -20.85
C ALA A 33 5.70 3.25 -19.38
N SER A 34 5.47 4.51 -18.97
CA SER A 34 4.54 4.76 -17.86
C SER A 34 3.19 4.19 -18.30
N ALA A 35 2.88 2.98 -17.85
CA ALA A 35 1.60 2.33 -18.08
C ALA A 35 0.51 3.04 -17.26
N GLN A 36 0.19 4.26 -17.66
CA GLN A 36 -1.10 4.89 -17.35
C GLN A 36 -2.11 4.32 -18.34
N ASP A 37 -2.41 3.02 -18.21
CA ASP A 37 -3.54 2.40 -18.90
C ASP A 37 -4.77 2.63 -18.03
N GLU A 38 -5.41 3.78 -18.22
CA GLU A 38 -6.60 4.23 -17.51
C GLU A 38 -7.85 3.37 -17.80
N SER A 39 -7.71 2.16 -18.35
CA SER A 39 -8.87 1.34 -18.74
C SER A 39 -8.70 -0.17 -18.53
N ARG A 40 -7.61 -0.64 -17.90
CA ARG A 40 -7.47 -2.04 -17.48
C ARG A 40 -6.73 -2.17 -16.15
N ASP A 41 -7.46 -2.06 -15.03
CA ASP A 41 -7.09 -2.61 -13.71
C ASP A 41 -5.60 -2.44 -13.29
N GLY A 42 -4.98 -1.31 -13.67
CA GLY A 42 -3.52 -1.18 -13.76
C GLY A 42 -2.87 -0.36 -12.65
N GLU A 43 -3.58 0.56 -12.00
CA GLU A 43 -3.03 1.42 -10.93
C GLU A 43 -3.91 1.44 -9.65
N HIS A 44 -5.04 0.70 -9.66
CA HIS A 44 -6.18 0.90 -8.76
C HIS A 44 -6.83 -0.41 -8.24
N GLY A 45 -6.05 -1.43 -7.90
CA GLY A 45 -6.56 -2.61 -7.17
C GLY A 45 -6.58 -2.40 -5.64
N GLN A 46 -7.27 -3.27 -4.90
CA GLN A 46 -7.34 -3.25 -3.42
C GLN A 46 -5.95 -3.10 -2.77
N LEU A 47 -4.93 -3.77 -3.30
CA LEU A 47 -3.54 -3.68 -2.81
C LEU A 47 -2.94 -2.27 -2.94
N GLY A 48 -3.15 -1.59 -4.07
CA GLY A 48 -2.65 -0.24 -4.28
C GLY A 48 -3.40 0.80 -3.42
N HIS A 49 -4.69 0.57 -3.21
CA HIS A 49 -5.48 1.35 -2.26
C HIS A 49 -4.96 1.18 -0.82
N ASP A 50 -4.77 -0.05 -0.37
CA ASP A 50 -4.33 -0.38 0.98
C ASP A 50 -2.91 0.13 1.26
N PHE A 51 -2.01 0.08 0.27
CA PHE A 51 -0.67 0.66 0.38
C PHE A 51 -0.69 2.17 0.65
N ARG A 52 -1.48 2.92 -0.14
CA ARG A 52 -1.64 4.38 0.02
C ARG A 52 -2.30 4.70 1.36
N LEU A 53 -3.28 3.91 1.78
CA LEU A 53 -3.97 4.09 3.05
C LEU A 53 -3.03 3.86 4.25
N ALA A 54 -2.26 2.78 4.25
CA ALA A 54 -1.28 2.49 5.29
C ALA A 54 -0.20 3.60 5.38
N THR A 55 0.28 4.08 4.24
CA THR A 55 1.25 5.19 4.16
C THR A 55 0.68 6.50 4.70
N LYS A 56 -0.61 6.79 4.42
CA LYS A 56 -1.31 7.96 4.96
C LYS A 56 -1.42 7.89 6.49
N TYR A 57 -1.75 6.73 7.06
CA TYR A 57 -1.82 6.56 8.51
C TYR A 57 -0.45 6.65 9.18
N LEU A 58 0.61 6.11 8.57
CA LEU A 58 1.99 6.33 9.04
C LEU A 58 2.33 7.82 9.12
N THR A 59 2.02 8.56 8.05
CA THR A 59 2.24 10.00 8.01
C THR A 59 1.44 10.71 9.11
N ALA A 60 0.18 10.32 9.32
CA ALA A 60 -0.66 10.87 10.39
C ALA A 60 -0.06 10.65 11.79
N LEU A 61 0.53 9.47 12.04
CA LEU A 61 1.27 9.20 13.28
C LEU A 61 2.54 10.05 13.39
N ASP A 62 3.32 10.16 12.31
CA ASP A 62 4.59 10.89 12.29
C ASP A 62 4.40 12.40 12.49
N ILE A 63 3.31 12.99 11.99
CA ILE A 63 2.97 14.41 12.19
C ILE A 63 2.18 14.67 13.49
N GLY A 64 1.95 13.63 14.31
CA GLY A 64 1.23 13.76 15.58
C GLY A 64 -0.27 14.04 15.43
N GLN A 65 -0.88 13.63 14.32
CA GLN A 65 -2.31 13.73 14.07
C GLN A 65 -3.01 12.36 14.00
N PRO A 66 -2.98 11.56 15.08
CA PRO A 66 -3.59 10.22 15.10
C PRO A 66 -5.11 10.25 14.90
N GLY A 67 -5.77 11.41 15.08
CA GLY A 67 -7.21 11.58 14.82
C GLY A 67 -7.60 11.49 13.33
N LEU A 68 -6.64 11.50 12.41
CA LEU A 68 -6.87 11.27 10.98
C LEU A 68 -6.92 9.78 10.60
N ILE A 69 -6.65 8.90 11.56
CA ILE A 69 -6.67 7.45 11.36
C ILE A 69 -8.09 6.97 11.60
N ASP A 70 -8.68 6.37 10.56
CA ASP A 70 -9.89 5.60 10.73
C ASP A 70 -9.51 4.28 11.40
N ARG A 71 -10.06 4.03 12.59
CA ARG A 71 -9.70 2.87 13.39
C ARG A 71 -10.23 1.56 12.80
N ASP A 72 -11.38 1.58 12.15
CA ASP A 72 -11.95 0.37 11.54
C ASP A 72 -11.12 -0.05 10.32
N GLU A 73 -10.71 0.92 9.49
CA GLU A 73 -9.81 0.63 8.36
C GLU A 73 -8.39 0.29 8.81
N PHE A 74 -7.87 0.91 9.87
CA PHE A 74 -6.59 0.51 10.46
C PHE A 74 -6.64 -0.96 10.90
N ASP A 75 -7.65 -1.35 11.68
CA ASP A 75 -7.78 -2.72 12.18
C ASP A 75 -7.99 -3.72 11.03
N ARG A 76 -8.72 -3.30 9.99
CA ARG A 76 -8.88 -4.08 8.75
C ARG A 76 -7.53 -4.28 8.05
N LEU A 77 -6.71 -3.24 7.89
CA LEU A 77 -5.37 -3.35 7.31
C LEU A 77 -4.46 -4.28 8.13
N ILE A 78 -4.48 -4.18 9.45
CA ILE A 78 -3.71 -5.10 10.30
C ILE A 78 -4.22 -6.52 10.10
N ARG A 79 -5.52 -6.77 10.20
CA ARG A 79 -6.08 -8.12 10.04
C ARG A 79 -5.76 -8.76 8.68
N ASP A 80 -5.85 -7.98 7.61
CA ASP A 80 -5.67 -8.49 6.24
C ASP A 80 -4.18 -8.72 5.92
N TYR A 81 -3.26 -8.03 6.60
CA TYR A 81 -1.83 -8.02 6.28
C TYR A 81 -0.88 -8.38 7.44
N GLN A 82 -1.37 -8.76 8.62
CA GLN A 82 -0.50 -9.32 9.67
C GLN A 82 -0.10 -10.76 9.33
#